data_AF-A0A7C0U9I7-F1
#
_entry.id   AF-A0A7C0U9I7-F1
#
_cell.length_a   1.000
_cell.length_b   1.000
_cell.length_c   1.000
_cell.angle_alpha   90.00
_cell.angle_beta   90.00
_cell.angle_gamma   90.00
#
_symmetry.space_group_name_H-M   'P 1'
#
loop_
_entity.id
_entity.type
_entity.pdbx_description
1 polymer ?
#
loop_
_entity_poly.entity_id
_entity_poly.type
_entity_poly.pdbx_seq_one_letter_code
_entity_poly.pdbx_strand_id
1 'polypeptide(L)'
;MKEKKPKRVKELQWTRSGNLYLLVDRETNKTYTLDPISFLVWIQCDGKTDLEQIVDVFSVNGNRDIVKAAIVGILEKLEKSGLIKWV
;
A
#
# COMPACT_ATOMS: atom_id res chain seq x y z
N MET A 1 3.06 -22.27 6.75
CA MET A 1 3.28 -21.00 7.48
C MET A 1 2.14 -20.06 7.09
N LYS A 2 1.50 -19.35 8.02
CA LYS A 2 0.49 -18.34 7.64
C LYS A 2 1.21 -17.24 6.86
N GLU A 3 0.72 -16.93 5.67
CA GLU A 3 1.23 -15.80 4.89
C GLU A 3 0.96 -14.50 5.64
N LYS A 4 1.99 -13.67 5.77
CA LYS A 4 1.90 -12.37 6.44
C LYS A 4 1.04 -11.43 5.59
N LYS A 5 0.24 -10.59 6.25
CA LYS A 5 -0.69 -9.68 5.59
C LYS A 5 -0.34 -8.24 5.93
N PRO A 6 -0.15 -7.35 4.93
CA PRO A 6 0.10 -5.95 5.21
C PRO A 6 -1.17 -5.31 5.78
N LYS A 7 -1.00 -4.54 6.85
CA LYS A 7 -2.07 -3.82 7.53
C LYS A 7 -1.66 -2.38 7.77
N ARG A 8 -2.53 -1.44 7.42
CA ARG A 8 -2.39 -0.02 7.79
C ARG A 8 -2.17 0.14 9.29
N VAL A 9 -1.16 0.92 9.67
CA VAL A 9 -0.85 1.15 11.10
C VAL A 9 -2.01 1.88 11.78
N LYS A 10 -2.62 2.81 11.07
CA LYS A 10 -3.86 3.52 11.45
C LYS A 10 -4.59 4.00 10.21
N GLU A 11 -5.84 4.40 10.40
CA GLU A 11 -6.61 5.07 9.36
C GLU A 11 -6.14 6.52 9.23
N LEU A 12 -5.70 6.90 8.03
CA LEU A 12 -5.30 8.26 7.69
C LEU A 12 -6.39 8.88 6.81
N GLN A 13 -6.67 10.16 7.04
CA GLN A 13 -7.52 10.89 6.10
C GLN A 13 -6.74 11.10 4.81
N TRP A 14 -7.41 10.97 3.67
CA TRP A 14 -6.77 11.22 2.40
C TRP A 14 -7.63 12.06 1.48
N THR A 15 -6.97 12.79 0.59
CA THR A 15 -7.61 13.53 -0.50
C THR A 15 -6.78 13.41 -1.76
N ARG A 16 -7.44 13.54 -2.92
CA ARG A 16 -6.74 13.61 -4.20
C ARG A 16 -6.34 15.06 -4.48
N SER A 17 -5.06 15.29 -4.79
CA SER A 17 -4.53 16.58 -5.20
C SER A 17 -3.82 16.41 -6.55
N GLY A 18 -4.51 16.81 -7.62
CA GLY A 18 -4.07 16.55 -9.00
C GLY A 18 -3.91 15.05 -9.27
N ASN A 19 -2.67 14.63 -9.56
CA ASN A 19 -2.31 13.24 -9.85
C ASN A 19 -1.77 12.47 -8.64
N LEU A 20 -1.80 13.06 -7.46
CA LEU A 20 -1.26 12.47 -6.24
C LEU A 20 -2.37 12.33 -5.18
N TYR A 21 -2.14 11.43 -4.24
CA TYR A 21 -2.97 11.24 -3.06
C TYR A 21 -2.22 11.73 -1.84
N LEU A 22 -2.83 12.66 -1.11
CA LEU A 22 -2.30 13.22 0.12
C LEU A 22 -2.91 12.48 1.31
N LEU A 23 -2.10 11.87 2.16
CA LEU A 23 -2.51 11.22 3.40
C LEU A 23 -2.09 12.09 4.57
N VAL A 24 -3.04 12.42 5.45
CA VAL A 24 -2.87 13.32 6.59
C VAL A 24 -3.07 12.55 7.89
N ASP A 25 -2.03 12.55 8.72
CA ASP A 25 -2.10 12.11 10.11
C ASP A 25 -2.39 13.31 11.01
N ARG A 26 -3.65 13.45 11.45
CA ARG A 26 -4.07 14.60 12.27
C ARG A 26 -3.47 14.61 13.67
N GLU A 27 -3.03 13.46 14.17
CA GLU A 27 -2.45 13.36 15.53
C GLU A 27 -1.02 13.90 15.56
N THR A 28 -0.25 13.62 14.50
CA THR A 28 1.16 14.01 14.42
C THR A 28 1.41 15.19 13.48
N ASN A 29 0.35 15.67 12.81
CA ASN A 29 0.40 16.66 11.73
C ASN A 29 1.36 16.27 10.58
N LYS A 30 1.65 14.97 10.44
CA LYS A 30 2.47 14.45 9.34
C LYS A 30 1.62 14.27 8.10
N THR A 31 2.24 14.53 6.96
CA THR A 31 1.61 14.39 5.67
C THR A 31 2.47 13.51 4.77
N TYR A 32 1.83 12.63 4.03
CA TYR A 32 2.47 11.72 3.08
C TYR A 32 1.84 11.91 1.72
N THR A 33 2.64 11.77 0.68
CA THR A 33 2.17 11.86 -0.70
C THR A 33 2.42 10.53 -1.39
N LEU A 34 1.37 9.95 -1.95
CA LEU A 34 1.43 8.72 -2.71
C LEU A 34 1.08 9.00 -4.17
N ASP A 35 1.83 8.39 -5.08
CA ASP A 35 1.38 8.24 -6.47
C ASP A 35 0.15 7.31 -6.54
N PRO A 36 -0.58 7.29 -7.67
CA PRO A 36 -1.81 6.51 -7.78
C PRO A 36 -1.63 5.01 -7.50
N ILE A 37 -0.54 4.40 -7.95
CA ILE A 37 -0.32 2.95 -7.77
C ILE A 37 0.01 2.68 -6.30
N SER A 38 0.90 3.48 -5.70
CA SER A 38 1.22 3.36 -4.27
C SER A 38 0.00 3.54 -3.38
N PHE A 39 -0.90 4.47 -3.74
CA PHE A 39 -2.16 4.66 -3.03
C PHE A 39 -3.08 3.44 -3.13
N LEU A 40 -3.28 2.89 -4.33
CA LEU A 40 -4.12 1.71 -4.52
C LEU A 40 -3.57 0.50 -3.76
N VAL A 41 -2.25 0.29 -3.75
CA VAL A 41 -1.61 -0.75 -2.93
C VAL A 41 -1.86 -0.49 -1.44
N TRP A 42 -1.69 0.75 -0.96
CA TRP A 42 -1.97 1.10 0.44
C TRP A 42 -3.42 0.83 0.86
N ILE A 43 -4.39 1.03 -0.04
CA ILE A 43 -5.81 0.67 0.20
C ILE A 43 -5.98 -0.83 0.43
N GLN A 44 -5.23 -1.69 -0.26
CA GLN A 44 -5.29 -3.15 -0.08
C GLN A 44 -4.62 -3.63 1.23
N CYS A 45 -3.87 -2.78 1.93
CA CYS A 45 -3.21 -3.11 3.19
C CYS A 45 -4.22 -3.13 4.37
N ASP A 46 -5.15 -4.08 4.35
CA ASP A 46 -6.26 -4.20 5.29
C ASP A 46 -6.01 -5.26 6.39
N GLY A 47 -4.88 -5.96 6.35
CA GLY A 47 -4.54 -7.07 7.23
C GLY A 47 -5.30 -8.36 6.93
N LYS A 48 -6.02 -8.43 5.80
CA LYS A 48 -6.78 -9.60 5.33
C LYS A 48 -6.28 -10.10 3.98
N THR A 49 -5.88 -9.18 3.11
CA THR A 49 -5.33 -9.44 1.78
C THR A 49 -3.83 -9.72 1.90
N ASP A 50 -3.35 -10.87 1.40
CA ASP A 50 -1.92 -11.18 1.36
C ASP A 50 -1.23 -10.63 0.09
N LEU A 51 0.10 -10.78 -0.01
CA LEU A 51 0.87 -10.27 -1.14
C LEU A 51 0.36 -10.83 -2.48
N GLU A 52 0.08 -12.13 -2.56
CA GLU A 52 -0.33 -12.76 -3.82
C GLU A 52 -1.70 -12.26 -4.27
N GLN A 53 -2.63 -12.07 -3.32
CA GLN A 53 -3.94 -11.47 -3.60
C GLN A 53 -3.83 -10.02 -4.04
N ILE A 54 -2.92 -9.22 -3.45
CA ILE A 54 -2.66 -7.86 -3.92
C ILE A 54 -2.11 -7.92 -5.36
N VAL A 55 -1.17 -8.83 -5.64
CA VAL A 55 -0.62 -9.02 -6.99
C VAL A 55 -1.71 -9.40 -7.99
N ASP A 56 -2.64 -10.27 -7.63
CA ASP A 56 -3.79 -10.66 -8.46
C ASP A 56 -4.62 -9.46 -8.89
N VAL A 57 -4.83 -8.47 -8.00
CA VAL A 57 -5.63 -7.28 -8.28
C VAL A 57 -5.03 -6.40 -9.39
N PHE A 58 -3.69 -6.32 -9.47
CA PHE A 58 -2.99 -5.44 -10.42
C PHE A 58 -2.44 -6.16 -11.65
N SER A 59 -2.40 -7.50 -11.62
CA SER A 59 -1.81 -8.29 -12.70
C SER A 59 -2.80 -8.49 -13.84
N VAL A 60 -2.26 -8.54 -15.06
CA VAL A 60 -2.93 -9.04 -16.25
C VAL A 60 -2.09 -10.18 -16.83
N ASN A 61 -2.63 -10.91 -17.82
CA ASN A 61 -1.92 -12.04 -18.41
C ASN A 61 -0.53 -11.62 -18.93
N GLY A 62 0.52 -12.26 -18.40
CA GLY A 62 1.91 -12.08 -18.83
C GLY A 62 2.74 -11.05 -18.06
N ASN A 63 2.22 -10.38 -17.03
CA ASN A 63 2.99 -9.37 -16.27
C ASN A 63 3.15 -9.64 -14.77
N ARG A 64 2.64 -10.78 -14.27
CA ARG A 64 2.55 -11.07 -12.84
C ARG A 64 3.85 -10.84 -12.07
N ASP A 65 4.96 -11.38 -12.57
CA ASP A 65 6.25 -11.32 -11.86
C ASP A 65 6.77 -9.88 -11.75
N ILE A 66 6.57 -9.08 -12.80
CA ILE A 66 6.95 -7.67 -12.83
C ILE A 66 6.07 -6.87 -11.85
N VAL A 67 4.77 -7.14 -11.86
CA VAL A 67 3.80 -6.52 -10.93
C VAL A 67 4.12 -6.89 -9.49
N LYS A 68 4.48 -8.14 -9.22
CA LYS A 68 4.91 -8.61 -7.90
C LYS A 68 6.16 -7.89 -7.42
N ALA A 69 7.18 -7.75 -8.26
CA ALA A 69 8.38 -6.99 -7.90
C ALA A 69 8.06 -5.53 -7.56
N ALA A 70 7.18 -4.89 -8.34
CA ALA A 70 6.75 -3.52 -8.08
C ALA A 70 5.97 -3.38 -6.76
N ILE A 71 5.01 -4.28 -6.50
CA ILE A 71 4.21 -4.28 -5.28
C ILE A 71 5.07 -4.52 -4.05
N VAL A 72 6.02 -5.47 -4.10
CA VAL A 72 6.99 -5.69 -3.01
C VAL A 72 7.75 -4.40 -2.71
N GLY A 73 8.29 -3.73 -3.73
CA GLY A 73 9.00 -2.46 -3.54
C GLY A 73 8.13 -1.34 -2.95
N ILE A 74 6.84 -1.29 -3.30
CA ILE A 74 5.89 -0.34 -2.71
C ILE A 74 5.62 -0.68 -1.25
N LEU A 75 5.32 -1.94 -0.93
CA LEU A 75 5.04 -2.40 0.44
C LEU A 75 6.23 -2.15 1.37
N GLU A 76 7.46 -2.39 0.91
CA GLU A 76 8.68 -2.08 1.66
C GLU A 76 8.80 -0.58 1.96
N LYS A 77 8.50 0.29 0.99
CA LYS A 77 8.52 1.76 1.20
C LYS A 77 7.45 2.20 2.18
N LEU A 78 6.24 1.64 2.08
CA LEU A 78 5.13 1.92 2.99
C LEU A 78 5.47 1.47 4.42
N GLU A 79 6.08 0.30 4.59
CA GLU A 79 6.52 -0.22 5.88
C GLU A 79 7.62 0.66 6.49
N LYS A 80 8.66 0.99 5.71
CA LYS A 80 9.75 1.90 6.15
C LYS A 80 9.23 3.30 6.54
N SER A 81 8.15 3.75 5.92
CA SER A 81 7.50 5.04 6.22
C SER A 81 6.57 4.99 7.43
N GLY A 82 6.37 3.80 8.02
CA GLY A 82 5.46 3.60 9.16
C GLY A 82 3.97 3.64 8.79
N LEU A 83 3.63 3.53 7.50
CA LEU A 83 2.25 3.56 7.02
C LEU A 83 1.55 2.21 7.14
N ILE A 84 2.31 1.11 7.08
CA ILE A 84 1.82 -0.26 7.24
C ILE A 84 2.72 -1.06 8.17
N LYS A 85 2.21 -2.22 8.61
CA LYS A 85 2.94 -3.28 9.30
C LYS A 85 2.45 -4.64 8.80
N TRP A 86 3.28 -5.68 8.89
CA TRP A 86 2.86 -7.05 8.60
C TRP A 86 2.22 -7.70 9.83
N VAL A 87 1.10 -8.40 9.64
CA VAL A 87 0.36 -9.14 10.68
C VAL A 87 0.08 -10.58 10.29
#